data_AF-A0A1D8MR15-F1
#
_entry.id   AF-A0A1D8MR15-F1
#
_cell.length_a   1.000
_cell.length_b   1.000
_cell.length_c   1.000
_cell.angle_alpha   90.00
_cell.angle_beta   90.00
_cell.angle_gamma   90.00
#
_symmetry.space_group_name_H-M   'P 1'
#
loop_
_entity.id
_entity.type
_entity.pdbx_description
1 polymer ?
#
loop_
_entity_poly.entity_id
_entity_poly.type
_entity_poly.pdbx_seq_one_letter_code
_entity_poly.pdbx_strand_id
1 'polypeptide(L)'
;MKGEDYLDSKPSLDRLNHLDLLKSVLKEAGVNKEDIMLYGSSITAIYGIKPNNDLEFIPHPDVRSNFLELAEENPDINKARNGQIHFPGEVKAVWEPGKFEPFGWSDEELFEDETCYIETKGYKFLKLELFVSLKAAKRRPKDFEHIDLLEEEDYIGGEDWNWELVHQLPPWERRERPPKSLIEIGRDSIKQYGLFYTAARGPTYVASHLGSKALQKIGANNEAVKDKLQTTGENLKPFIERNNQYQVPALLNDQFDDEEFERYDLVAAILYLEGKEEFKDFFEGEDYEEQISVTPKGRLNGGLLELANKLAEISEDETDLATIDISVKISRKPSISKRGRSWAENKFGPDRVELLENRKEELLENSGVYFYAMLWPSVRDYHDEIEAWIQDRIEVKESINLDLKENIHDYLESVYSVDARPSDWEKERKIKKIQSFGSEVSVLKLRVDNPDFWYEEDEPISNTVHSLKQKCRKEFQKRVENYEYGVITHFTDNYEHNAHNSKILDRYKS
;
A
#
# COMPACT_ATOMS: atom_id res chain seq x y z
N MET A 1 -29.48 7.60 -0.69
CA MET A 1 -28.80 8.70 -1.40
C MET A 1 -28.41 8.20 -2.78
N LYS A 2 -28.66 8.98 -3.85
CA LYS A 2 -28.25 8.66 -5.22
C LYS A 2 -26.81 9.14 -5.41
N GLY A 3 -25.91 8.27 -5.88
CA GLY A 3 -24.46 8.49 -5.90
C GLY A 3 -23.95 9.40 -7.02
N GLU A 4 -24.56 10.56 -7.26
CA GLU A 4 -24.21 11.45 -8.38
C GLU A 4 -23.40 12.73 -7.99
N ASP A 5 -23.25 13.08 -6.71
CA ASP A 5 -22.69 14.40 -6.28
C ASP A 5 -21.27 14.37 -5.65
N TYR A 6 -20.51 13.28 -5.77
CA TYR A 6 -19.18 13.17 -5.15
C TYR A 6 -18.04 13.82 -5.95
N LEU A 7 -18.32 14.46 -7.09
CA LEU A 7 -17.32 14.82 -8.10
C LEU A 7 -16.81 16.28 -8.07
N ASP A 8 -17.34 17.14 -7.18
CA ASP A 8 -16.85 18.52 -7.01
C ASP A 8 -15.90 18.59 -5.80
N SER A 9 -14.68 19.09 -5.97
CA SER A 9 -13.71 19.28 -4.87
C SER A 9 -14.18 20.31 -3.83
N LYS A 10 -15.26 21.04 -4.13
CA LYS A 10 -15.86 21.97 -3.18
C LYS A 10 -16.56 21.25 -2.03
N PRO A 11 -16.40 21.74 -0.80
CA PRO A 11 -17.18 21.29 0.35
C PRO A 11 -18.69 21.31 0.07
N SER A 12 -19.37 20.19 0.29
CA SER A 12 -20.83 20.09 0.12
C SER A 12 -21.51 19.44 1.32
N LEU A 13 -22.56 20.09 1.83
CA LEU A 13 -23.40 19.55 2.91
C LEU A 13 -24.21 18.31 2.48
N ASP A 14 -24.43 18.14 1.18
CA ASP A 14 -25.27 17.04 0.66
C ASP A 14 -24.58 15.67 0.81
N ARG A 15 -23.29 15.68 1.18
CA ARG A 15 -22.46 14.50 1.49
C ARG A 15 -22.53 14.09 2.96
N LEU A 16 -23.16 14.89 3.82
CA LEU A 16 -23.23 14.61 5.25
C LEU A 16 -24.41 13.71 5.60
N ASN A 17 -24.10 12.61 6.27
CA ASN A 17 -25.09 11.81 6.96
C ASN A 17 -25.51 12.50 8.27
N HIS A 18 -26.76 12.31 8.67
CA HIS A 18 -27.35 12.78 9.94
C HIS A 18 -27.50 14.31 10.11
N LEU A 19 -27.38 15.10 9.04
CA LEU A 19 -27.51 16.55 9.12
C LEU A 19 -28.90 17.01 9.60
N ASP A 20 -29.98 16.34 9.21
CA ASP A 20 -31.33 16.69 9.66
C ASP A 20 -31.56 16.39 11.15
N LEU A 21 -30.87 15.37 11.66
CA LEU A 21 -30.91 15.04 13.07
C LEU A 21 -30.16 16.08 13.90
N LEU A 22 -28.99 16.53 13.43
CA LEU A 22 -28.29 17.66 14.02
C LEU A 22 -29.19 18.91 14.06
N LYS A 23 -29.90 19.24 12.98
CA LYS A 23 -30.82 20.40 12.97
C LYS A 23 -31.89 20.29 14.07
N SER A 24 -32.43 19.09 14.30
CA SER A 24 -33.38 18.84 15.39
C SER A 24 -32.74 19.06 16.77
N VAL A 25 -31.53 18.52 16.99
CA VAL A 25 -30.76 18.70 18.23
C VAL A 25 -30.48 20.19 18.51
N LEU A 26 -30.02 20.93 17.49
CA LEU A 26 -29.74 22.37 17.62
C LEU A 26 -31.00 23.17 17.95
N LYS A 27 -32.12 22.83 17.31
CA LYS A 27 -33.41 23.47 17.57
C LYS A 27 -33.91 23.19 18.99
N GLU A 28 -33.78 21.96 19.48
CA GLU A 28 -34.17 21.57 20.84
C GLU A 28 -33.30 22.26 21.89
N ALA A 29 -32.00 22.40 21.63
CA ALA A 29 -31.07 23.12 22.50
C ALA A 29 -31.24 24.65 22.44
N GLY A 30 -31.99 25.17 21.47
CA GLY A 30 -32.09 26.62 21.22
C GLY A 30 -30.77 27.25 20.80
N VAL A 31 -29.93 26.51 20.07
CA VAL A 31 -28.58 26.91 19.65
C VAL A 31 -28.55 27.10 18.13
N ASN A 32 -27.89 28.15 17.63
CA ASN A 32 -27.74 28.36 16.19
C ASN A 32 -26.60 27.50 15.63
N LYS A 33 -26.65 27.21 14.34
CA LYS A 33 -25.64 26.36 13.68
C LYS A 33 -24.28 27.04 13.57
N GLU A 34 -24.24 28.37 13.63
CA GLU A 34 -23.01 29.19 13.64
C GLU A 34 -22.26 29.09 14.98
N ASP A 35 -22.98 28.69 16.04
CA ASP A 35 -22.46 28.51 17.41
C ASP A 35 -21.92 27.09 17.66
N ILE A 36 -21.82 26.28 16.60
CA ILE A 36 -21.18 24.96 16.65
C ILE A 36 -20.15 24.82 15.52
N MET A 37 -19.17 23.96 15.74
CA MET A 37 -18.19 23.57 14.74
C MET A 37 -18.25 22.07 14.49
N LEU A 38 -18.51 21.68 13.25
CA LEU A 38 -18.48 20.30 12.81
C LEU A 38 -17.05 19.80 12.73
N TYR A 39 -16.83 18.59 13.26
CA TYR A 39 -15.50 17.98 13.28
C TYR A 39 -15.56 16.45 13.11
N GLY A 40 -14.40 15.81 13.02
CA GLY A 40 -14.32 14.35 12.90
C GLY A 40 -14.52 13.87 11.46
N SER A 41 -15.22 12.76 11.28
CA SER A 41 -15.51 12.16 9.96
C SER A 41 -16.36 13.05 9.06
N SER A 42 -17.11 14.01 9.63
CA SER A 42 -17.85 15.01 8.87
C SER A 42 -16.94 15.89 8.00
N ILE A 43 -15.70 16.14 8.44
CA ILE A 43 -14.72 16.92 7.68
C ILE A 43 -14.33 16.16 6.41
N THR A 44 -14.00 14.87 6.50
CA THR A 44 -13.68 14.08 5.30
C THR A 44 -14.89 13.91 4.38
N ALA A 45 -16.10 13.88 4.93
CA ALA A 45 -17.34 13.70 4.16
C ALA A 45 -17.69 14.92 3.30
N ILE A 46 -17.56 16.16 3.81
CA ILE A 46 -17.86 17.35 3.00
C ILE A 46 -16.96 17.48 1.78
N TYR A 47 -15.70 17.04 1.89
CA TYR A 47 -14.73 17.01 0.80
C TYR A 47 -14.91 15.81 -0.14
N GLY A 48 -15.90 14.96 0.10
CA GLY A 48 -16.16 13.76 -0.70
C GLY A 48 -15.13 12.64 -0.51
N ILE A 49 -14.24 12.77 0.46
CA ILE A 49 -13.14 11.83 0.70
C ILE A 49 -13.66 10.53 1.30
N LYS A 50 -14.41 10.60 2.40
CA LYS A 50 -14.96 9.43 3.11
C LYS A 50 -16.29 9.78 3.79
N PRO A 51 -17.37 8.99 3.61
CA PRO A 51 -18.64 9.26 4.26
C PRO A 51 -18.52 9.20 5.78
N ASN A 52 -19.34 9.99 6.47
CA ASN A 52 -19.40 10.00 7.92
C ASN A 52 -20.48 9.01 8.40
N ASN A 53 -20.14 8.17 9.38
CA ASN A 53 -21.13 7.28 10.03
C ASN A 53 -21.85 7.97 11.19
N ASP A 54 -21.20 8.98 11.76
CA ASP A 54 -21.69 9.82 12.84
C ASP A 54 -21.40 11.28 12.53
N LEU A 55 -22.10 12.17 13.20
CA LEU A 55 -21.87 13.60 13.10
C LEU A 55 -21.44 14.10 14.47
N GLU A 56 -20.18 14.48 14.56
CA GLU A 56 -19.59 15.05 15.77
C GLU A 56 -19.47 16.57 15.63
N PHE A 57 -19.76 17.31 16.70
CA PHE A 57 -19.61 18.76 16.72
C PHE A 57 -19.02 19.25 18.06
N ILE A 58 -18.36 20.40 18.01
CA ILE A 58 -17.84 21.14 19.15
C ILE A 58 -18.82 22.30 19.39
N PRO A 59 -19.41 22.46 20.58
CA PRO A 59 -20.21 23.63 20.91
C PRO A 59 -19.31 24.82 21.30
N HIS A 60 -19.67 26.03 20.84
CA HIS A 60 -19.05 27.26 21.33
C HIS A 60 -19.17 27.35 22.86
N PRO A 61 -18.15 27.85 23.58
CA PRO A 61 -18.17 27.96 25.04
C PRO A 61 -19.45 28.58 25.62
N ASP A 62 -20.00 29.61 24.97
CA ASP A 62 -21.22 30.31 25.42
C ASP A 62 -22.51 29.50 25.34
N VAL A 63 -22.59 28.52 24.44
CA VAL A 63 -23.82 27.71 24.22
C VAL A 63 -23.70 26.31 24.81
N ARG A 64 -22.61 26.02 25.52
CA ARG A 64 -22.37 24.74 26.17
C ARG A 64 -23.50 24.38 27.14
N SER A 65 -23.86 25.30 28.05
CA SER A 65 -24.89 25.06 29.08
C SER A 65 -26.21 24.56 28.48
N ASN A 66 -26.60 25.06 27.32
CA ASN A 66 -27.82 24.66 26.63
C ASN A 66 -27.86 23.14 26.33
N PHE A 67 -26.75 22.57 25.86
CA PHE A 67 -26.69 21.13 25.58
C PHE A 67 -26.65 20.27 26.84
N LEU A 68 -26.10 20.80 27.95
CA LEU A 68 -26.15 20.12 29.25
C LEU A 68 -27.56 20.09 29.82
N GLU A 69 -28.24 21.23 29.81
CA GLU A 69 -29.64 21.34 30.25
C GLU A 69 -30.51 20.38 29.43
N LEU A 70 -30.35 20.37 28.10
CA LEU A 70 -31.06 19.43 27.23
C LEU A 70 -30.76 17.96 27.59
N ALA A 71 -29.51 17.62 27.89
CA ALA A 71 -29.12 16.25 28.29
C ALA A 71 -29.65 15.85 29.68
N GLU A 72 -29.84 16.80 30.58
CA GLU A 72 -30.42 16.56 31.91
C GLU A 72 -31.95 16.38 31.84
N GLU A 73 -32.60 17.09 30.92
CA GLU A 73 -34.05 17.03 30.71
C GLU A 73 -34.50 15.81 29.89
N ASN A 74 -33.61 15.26 29.06
CA ASN A 74 -33.94 14.16 28.16
C ASN A 74 -33.18 12.87 28.52
N PRO A 75 -33.86 11.83 29.04
CA PRO A 75 -33.22 10.59 29.48
C PRO A 75 -32.63 9.75 28.34
N ASP A 76 -33.02 10.01 27.09
CA ASP A 76 -32.46 9.31 25.91
C ASP A 76 -31.10 9.89 25.48
N ILE A 77 -30.69 11.03 26.06
CA ILE A 77 -29.39 11.66 25.81
C ILE A 77 -28.40 11.15 26.86
N ASN A 78 -27.35 10.47 26.39
CA ASN A 78 -26.37 9.87 27.28
C ASN A 78 -25.12 10.76 27.43
N LYS A 79 -24.78 11.12 28.66
CA LYS A 79 -23.53 11.82 28.99
C LYS A 79 -22.42 10.82 29.32
N ALA A 80 -21.44 10.70 28.43
CA ALA A 80 -20.27 9.87 28.63
C ALA A 80 -19.34 10.46 29.71
N ARG A 81 -18.51 9.60 30.32
CA ARG A 81 -17.58 9.98 31.41
C ARG A 81 -16.54 11.01 31.00
N ASN A 82 -16.21 11.07 29.71
CA ASN A 82 -15.28 12.04 29.12
C ASN A 82 -15.97 13.38 28.78
N GLY A 83 -17.22 13.57 29.20
CA GLY A 83 -18.01 14.77 28.94
C GLY A 83 -18.78 14.75 27.62
N GLN A 84 -18.50 13.82 26.70
CA GLN A 84 -19.25 13.76 25.43
C GLN A 84 -20.74 13.54 25.68
N ILE A 85 -21.59 14.22 24.91
CA ILE A 85 -23.04 14.07 24.97
C ILE A 85 -23.48 13.34 23.70
N HIS A 86 -24.12 12.19 23.89
CA HIS A 86 -24.61 11.32 22.82
C HIS A 86 -26.10 11.54 22.67
N PHE A 87 -26.51 12.16 21.57
CA PHE A 87 -27.91 12.35 21.24
C PHE A 87 -28.46 11.08 20.55
N PRO A 88 -29.79 10.83 20.61
CA PRO A 88 -30.42 9.79 19.82
C PRO A 88 -30.05 9.91 18.35
N GLY A 89 -29.60 8.79 17.76
CA GLY A 89 -29.14 8.66 16.38
C GLY A 89 -27.82 9.41 16.12
N GLU A 90 -26.71 8.68 16.09
CA GLU A 90 -25.37 9.03 15.56
C GLU A 90 -24.87 10.50 15.61
N VAL A 91 -25.39 11.36 16.48
CA VAL A 91 -25.01 12.76 16.66
C VAL A 91 -24.38 12.93 18.04
N LYS A 92 -23.22 13.57 18.10
CA LYS A 92 -22.41 13.66 19.31
C LYS A 92 -21.89 15.08 19.51
N ALA A 93 -22.18 15.70 20.65
CA ALA A 93 -21.47 16.90 21.07
C ALA A 93 -20.20 16.50 21.82
N VAL A 94 -19.07 17.03 21.40
CA VAL A 94 -17.78 16.71 21.99
C VAL A 94 -17.30 17.83 22.86
N TRP A 95 -17.29 17.50 24.13
CA TRP A 95 -17.30 18.46 25.22
C TRP A 95 -15.93 18.67 25.87
N GLU A 96 -14.92 17.84 25.56
CA GLU A 96 -13.59 17.92 26.20
C GLU A 96 -13.03 19.35 26.07
N PRO A 97 -13.09 20.20 27.13
CA PRO A 97 -12.71 21.60 27.01
C PRO A 97 -11.22 21.69 26.78
N GLY A 98 -10.80 22.63 25.94
CA GLY A 98 -9.39 22.82 25.61
C GLY A 98 -8.79 21.64 24.85
N LYS A 99 -9.59 20.88 24.11
CA LYS A 99 -9.11 19.74 23.30
C LYS A 99 -8.02 20.13 22.29
N PHE A 100 -8.04 21.39 21.85
CA PHE A 100 -7.08 21.95 20.92
C PHE A 100 -6.02 22.83 21.60
N GLU A 101 -6.13 23.08 22.92
CA GLU A 101 -5.14 23.86 23.67
C GLU A 101 -3.72 23.27 23.63
N PRO A 102 -3.52 21.92 23.67
CA PRO A 102 -2.19 21.35 23.50
C PRO A 102 -1.54 21.68 22.15
N PHE A 103 -2.36 22.06 21.17
CA PHE A 103 -1.91 22.52 19.88
C PHE A 103 -1.93 24.06 19.76
N GLY A 104 -2.16 24.79 20.86
CA GLY A 104 -2.10 26.25 20.87
C GLY A 104 -3.36 26.96 20.38
N TRP A 105 -4.52 26.30 20.34
CA TRP A 105 -5.80 26.94 20.04
C TRP A 105 -6.78 26.76 21.20
N SER A 106 -7.29 27.88 21.73
CA SER A 106 -8.39 27.88 22.69
C SER A 106 -9.70 27.48 22.01
N ASP A 107 -10.70 27.10 22.81
CA ASP A 107 -12.02 26.76 22.28
C ASP A 107 -12.70 27.98 21.64
N GLU A 108 -12.46 29.19 22.12
CA GLU A 108 -12.94 30.45 21.54
C GLU A 108 -12.21 30.79 20.23
N GLU A 109 -10.88 30.66 20.20
CA GLU A 109 -10.06 30.94 19.02
C GLU A 109 -10.48 30.10 17.82
N LEU A 110 -10.86 28.83 18.03
CA LEU A 110 -11.37 27.98 16.95
C LEU A 110 -12.57 28.60 16.22
N PHE A 111 -13.42 29.36 16.91
CA PHE A 111 -14.64 29.92 16.34
C PHE A 111 -14.47 31.36 15.85
N GLU A 112 -13.58 32.12 16.48
CA GLU A 112 -13.32 33.52 16.17
C GLU A 112 -12.29 33.69 15.05
N ASP A 113 -11.30 32.80 14.96
CA ASP A 113 -10.26 32.83 13.93
C ASP A 113 -10.74 32.11 12.67
N GLU A 114 -11.05 32.88 11.62
CA GLU A 114 -11.43 32.37 10.29
C GLU A 114 -10.36 31.46 9.66
N THR A 115 -9.13 31.49 10.15
CA THR A 115 -8.11 30.54 9.69
C THR A 115 -8.35 29.12 10.21
N CYS A 116 -9.11 28.93 11.29
CA CYS A 116 -9.34 27.62 11.92
C CYS A 116 -10.48 26.80 11.29
N TYR A 117 -11.35 27.41 10.47
CA TYR A 117 -12.49 26.74 9.90
C TYR A 117 -12.75 27.12 8.44
N ILE A 118 -13.63 26.35 7.81
CA ILE A 118 -14.34 26.75 6.60
C ILE A 118 -15.81 26.87 6.92
N GLU A 119 -16.50 27.77 6.21
CA GLU A 119 -17.94 27.96 6.37
C GLU A 119 -18.68 27.44 5.14
N THR A 120 -19.75 26.68 5.34
CA THR A 120 -20.61 26.22 4.24
C THR A 120 -22.07 26.25 4.67
N LYS A 121 -22.88 27.06 3.97
CA LYS A 121 -24.31 27.29 4.24
C LYS A 121 -24.58 27.58 5.75
N GLY A 122 -23.69 28.35 6.39
CA GLY A 122 -23.78 28.76 7.80
C GLY A 122 -23.33 27.71 8.84
N TYR A 123 -22.77 26.58 8.41
CA TYR A 123 -22.07 25.66 9.32
C TYR A 123 -20.57 25.91 9.26
N LYS A 124 -19.92 25.95 10.42
CA LYS A 124 -18.46 25.95 10.53
C LYS A 124 -17.94 24.52 10.56
N PHE A 125 -16.89 24.24 9.80
CA PHE A 125 -16.17 22.96 9.83
C PHE A 125 -14.72 23.22 10.18
N LEU A 126 -14.18 22.43 11.10
CA LEU A 126 -12.76 22.47 11.42
C LEU A 126 -11.92 22.24 10.15
N LYS A 127 -10.89 23.06 9.93
CA LYS A 127 -9.97 22.88 8.79
C LYS A 127 -9.23 21.53 8.81
N LEU A 128 -8.83 21.08 7.63
CA LEU A 128 -8.18 19.78 7.44
C LEU A 128 -6.83 19.71 8.15
N GLU A 129 -6.10 20.83 8.23
CA GLU A 129 -4.80 20.96 8.89
C GLU A 129 -4.89 20.65 10.39
N LEU A 130 -5.86 21.28 11.07
CA LEU A 130 -6.16 21.05 12.48
C LEU A 130 -6.66 19.62 12.72
N PHE A 131 -7.45 19.09 11.78
CA PHE A 131 -7.88 17.71 11.80
C PHE A 131 -6.68 16.73 11.71
N VAL A 132 -5.73 16.98 10.80
CA VAL A 132 -4.50 16.19 10.66
C VAL A 132 -3.67 16.26 11.94
N SER A 133 -3.50 17.43 12.56
CA SER A 133 -2.84 17.56 13.86
C SER A 133 -3.48 16.68 14.94
N LEU A 134 -4.81 16.70 15.05
CA LEU A 134 -5.54 15.89 16.02
C LEU A 134 -5.37 14.38 15.75
N LYS A 135 -5.41 13.97 14.49
CA LYS A 135 -5.28 12.58 14.05
C LYS A 135 -3.88 12.03 14.30
N ALA A 136 -2.88 12.81 13.94
CA ALA A 136 -1.49 12.50 14.13
C ALA A 136 -1.08 12.41 15.60
N ALA A 137 -1.72 13.18 16.48
CA ALA A 137 -1.52 13.06 17.91
C ALA A 137 -2.14 11.76 18.49
N LYS A 138 -3.30 11.33 17.98
CA LYS A 138 -4.02 10.14 18.46
C LYS A 138 -3.42 8.82 18.00
N ARG A 139 -2.88 8.75 16.78
CA ARG A 139 -2.14 7.60 16.23
C ARG A 139 -2.90 6.27 16.29
N ARG A 140 -4.21 6.29 16.09
CA ARG A 140 -4.99 5.06 15.88
C ARG A 140 -4.78 4.61 14.42
N PRO A 141 -4.84 3.30 14.10
CA PRO A 141 -4.70 2.82 12.73
C PRO A 141 -5.58 3.60 11.73
N LYS A 142 -6.88 3.73 12.03
CA LYS A 142 -7.83 4.54 11.25
C LYS A 142 -7.52 6.04 11.13
N ASP A 143 -6.67 6.58 12.00
CA ASP A 143 -6.26 7.98 11.92
C ASP A 143 -5.14 8.16 10.89
N PHE A 144 -4.27 7.16 10.73
CA PHE A 144 -3.28 7.14 9.64
C PHE A 144 -3.97 6.96 8.29
N GLU A 145 -4.91 6.02 8.19
CA GLU A 145 -5.76 5.85 7.00
C GLU A 145 -6.39 7.18 6.53
N HIS A 146 -6.88 8.01 7.46
CA HIS A 146 -7.43 9.33 7.12
C HIS A 146 -6.38 10.33 6.63
N ILE A 147 -5.17 10.31 7.19
CA ILE A 147 -4.07 11.17 6.76
C ILE A 147 -3.57 10.72 5.40
N ASP A 148 -3.43 9.41 5.21
CA ASP A 148 -3.00 8.81 3.96
C ASP A 148 -4.01 9.18 2.86
N LEU A 149 -5.32 9.01 3.08
CA LEU A 149 -6.35 9.46 2.13
C LEU A 149 -6.27 10.95 1.80
N LEU A 150 -5.92 11.81 2.77
CA LEU A 150 -5.77 13.25 2.54
C LEU A 150 -4.51 13.59 1.73
N GLU A 151 -3.41 12.88 1.98
CA GLU A 151 -2.17 12.99 1.21
C GLU A 151 -2.38 12.48 -0.22
N GLU A 152 -3.05 11.35 -0.34
CA GLU A 152 -3.43 10.72 -1.60
C GLU A 152 -4.29 11.66 -2.46
N GLU A 153 -5.33 12.28 -1.89
CA GLU A 153 -6.20 13.23 -2.58
C GLU A 153 -5.56 14.64 -2.76
N ASP A 154 -4.26 14.80 -2.52
CA ASP A 154 -3.47 16.04 -2.68
C ASP A 154 -3.98 17.23 -1.84
N TYR A 155 -4.78 16.97 -0.80
CA TYR A 155 -5.15 18.02 0.16
C TYR A 155 -3.92 18.44 0.96
N ILE A 156 -3.09 17.49 1.41
CA ILE A 156 -1.88 17.79 2.17
C ILE A 156 -0.81 18.34 1.24
N GLY A 157 -0.50 19.63 1.40
CA GLY A 157 0.51 20.32 0.59
C GLY A 157 -0.02 20.90 -0.72
N GLY A 158 -1.33 20.85 -0.97
CA GLY A 158 -2.01 21.60 -2.03
C GLY A 158 -1.87 23.12 -1.86
N GLU A 159 -2.31 23.90 -2.86
CA GLU A 159 -2.13 25.36 -2.88
C GLU A 159 -2.81 26.07 -1.70
N ASP A 160 -3.96 25.56 -1.25
CA ASP A 160 -4.72 26.11 -0.13
C ASP A 160 -4.30 25.57 1.25
N TRP A 161 -3.31 24.66 1.30
CA TRP A 161 -2.87 24.02 2.54
C TRP A 161 -2.00 24.94 3.40
N ASN A 162 -2.41 25.18 4.64
CA ASN A 162 -1.66 26.02 5.58
C ASN A 162 -0.86 25.21 6.61
N TRP A 163 0.44 25.03 6.36
CA TRP A 163 1.35 24.36 7.30
C TRP A 163 1.46 25.03 8.67
N GLU A 164 1.13 26.31 8.81
CA GLU A 164 1.11 27.01 10.09
C GLU A 164 0.00 26.52 11.02
N LEU A 165 -1.02 25.84 10.48
CA LEU A 165 -2.09 25.23 11.26
C LEU A 165 -1.81 23.76 11.64
N VAL A 166 -0.68 23.19 11.19
CA VAL A 166 -0.31 21.80 11.46
C VAL A 166 0.68 21.74 12.61
N HIS A 167 0.17 21.62 13.83
CA HIS A 167 0.98 21.50 15.05
C HIS A 167 1.18 20.04 15.48
N GLN A 168 2.38 19.74 15.95
CA GLN A 168 2.71 18.46 16.60
C GLN A 168 2.70 18.62 18.11
N LEU A 169 2.03 17.71 18.81
CA LEU A 169 2.21 17.64 20.25
C LEU A 169 3.64 17.22 20.59
N PRO A 170 4.28 17.87 21.58
CA PRO A 170 5.60 17.48 22.00
C PRO A 170 5.58 16.05 22.59
N PRO A 171 6.68 15.29 22.51
CA PRO A 171 6.70 13.87 22.89
C PRO A 171 6.18 13.56 24.30
N TRP A 172 6.35 14.48 25.26
CA TRP A 172 5.92 14.30 26.65
C TRP A 172 4.42 14.53 26.89
N GLU A 173 3.71 15.17 25.95
CA GLU A 173 2.24 15.30 25.98
C GLU A 173 1.54 14.20 25.17
N ARG A 174 2.30 13.34 24.50
CA ARG A 174 1.75 12.21 23.73
C ARG A 174 1.33 11.11 24.68
N ARG A 175 0.07 10.68 24.60
CA ARG A 175 -0.40 9.45 25.26
C ARG A 175 0.45 8.27 24.75
N GLU A 176 1.03 7.52 25.68
CA GLU A 176 2.13 6.56 25.49
C GLU A 176 1.99 5.66 24.26
N ARG A 177 2.63 6.04 23.15
CA ARG A 177 3.16 5.15 22.09
C ARG A 177 4.46 5.76 21.57
N PRO A 178 5.53 4.98 21.37
CA PRO A 178 6.86 5.51 21.02
C PRO A 178 6.81 6.29 19.69
N PRO A 179 7.60 7.36 19.54
CA PRO A 179 7.41 8.38 18.51
C PRO A 179 7.70 7.87 17.09
N LYS A 180 6.88 8.31 16.13
CA LYS A 180 7.33 8.77 14.80
C LYS A 180 6.88 10.24 14.74
N SER A 181 7.74 11.23 14.50
CA SER A 181 7.29 12.63 14.35
C SER A 181 6.50 12.80 13.06
N LEU A 182 5.62 13.80 12.92
CA LEU A 182 4.84 14.00 11.68
C LEU A 182 5.70 14.36 10.47
N ILE A 183 6.77 15.14 10.70
CA ILE A 183 7.80 15.39 9.70
C ILE A 183 8.59 14.11 9.42
N GLU A 184 8.82 13.23 10.40
CA GLU A 184 9.31 11.86 10.14
C GLU A 184 8.21 10.92 9.62
N ILE A 185 6.93 11.23 9.61
CA ILE A 185 5.92 10.38 8.94
C ILE A 185 5.93 10.72 7.45
N GLY A 186 5.99 12.01 7.09
CA GLY A 186 6.25 12.44 5.70
C GLY A 186 7.69 12.18 5.23
N ARG A 187 8.69 12.28 6.12
CA ARG A 187 10.11 12.04 5.80
C ARG A 187 10.54 10.60 6.00
N ASP A 188 9.89 9.81 6.85
CA ASP A 188 10.06 8.35 6.90
C ASP A 188 9.19 7.65 5.87
N SER A 189 8.07 8.20 5.40
CA SER A 189 7.52 7.79 4.10
C SER A 189 8.62 7.85 3.02
N ILE A 190 9.54 8.82 3.10
CA ILE A 190 10.70 8.94 2.19
C ILE A 190 11.96 8.19 2.68
N LYS A 191 12.13 7.91 3.99
CA LYS A 191 13.36 7.31 4.60
C LYS A 191 13.21 5.88 5.15
N GLN A 192 12.00 5.39 5.43
CA GLN A 192 11.77 3.99 5.87
C GLN A 192 12.12 3.00 4.75
N TYR A 193 12.10 3.42 3.49
CA TYR A 193 12.66 2.67 2.37
C TYR A 193 14.18 2.40 2.48
N GLY A 194 14.91 3.12 3.33
CA GLY A 194 16.35 2.91 3.54
C GLY A 194 16.73 2.26 4.87
N LEU A 195 15.95 2.45 5.94
CA LEU A 195 16.34 2.01 7.30
C LEU A 195 15.85 0.59 7.64
N PHE A 196 14.70 0.15 7.10
CA PHE A 196 14.22 -1.23 7.26
C PHE A 196 15.19 -2.25 6.63
N TYR A 197 15.91 -1.83 5.58
CA TYR A 197 17.00 -2.58 4.95
C TYR A 197 18.12 -2.95 5.95
N THR A 198 18.37 -2.10 6.96
CA THR A 198 19.40 -2.35 7.98
C THR A 198 18.88 -3.20 9.15
N ALA A 199 17.57 -3.20 9.41
CA ALA A 199 16.97 -3.93 10.53
C ALA A 199 16.55 -5.36 10.16
N ALA A 200 15.95 -5.56 8.98
CA ALA A 200 15.48 -6.88 8.53
C ALA A 200 16.61 -7.79 8.00
N ARG A 201 17.64 -7.21 7.37
CA ARG A 201 18.89 -7.92 6.97
C ARG A 201 20.03 -7.78 8.00
N GLY A 202 19.77 -7.04 9.09
CA GLY A 202 20.75 -6.60 10.09
C GLY A 202 21.53 -7.71 10.78
N PRO A 203 20.92 -8.80 11.28
CA PRO A 203 21.66 -9.75 12.11
C PRO A 203 22.79 -10.47 11.35
N THR A 204 22.53 -10.89 10.11
CA THR A 204 23.49 -11.63 9.28
C THR A 204 24.51 -10.72 8.58
N TYR A 205 24.11 -9.52 8.16
CA TYR A 205 25.02 -8.54 7.56
C TYR A 205 25.97 -7.94 8.62
N VAL A 206 25.45 -7.56 9.79
CA VAL A 206 26.27 -7.05 10.91
C VAL A 206 27.19 -8.15 11.46
N ALA A 207 26.74 -9.41 11.55
CA ALA A 207 27.59 -10.52 11.97
C ALA A 207 28.68 -10.92 10.96
N SER A 208 28.50 -10.60 9.66
CA SER A 208 29.50 -10.89 8.62
C SER A 208 30.46 -9.72 8.36
N HIS A 209 30.04 -8.47 8.58
CA HIS A 209 30.86 -7.26 8.41
C HIS A 209 31.56 -6.78 9.68
N LEU A 210 31.06 -7.11 10.89
CA LEU A 210 31.86 -6.99 12.12
C LEU A 210 32.85 -8.15 12.15
N GLY A 211 33.91 -8.04 11.34
CA GLY A 211 35.01 -8.99 11.32
C GLY A 211 35.51 -9.26 12.75
N SER A 212 36.03 -10.47 12.96
CA SER A 212 36.50 -11.02 14.24
C SER A 212 37.33 -10.08 15.12
N LYS A 213 37.96 -9.05 14.53
CA LYS A 213 38.72 -8.00 15.22
C LYS A 213 37.87 -7.03 16.06
N ALA A 214 36.63 -6.74 15.68
CA ALA A 214 35.74 -5.88 16.49
C ALA A 214 35.19 -6.64 17.71
N LEU A 215 34.83 -7.91 17.53
CA LEU A 215 34.40 -8.81 18.60
C LEU A 215 35.54 -9.17 19.57
N GLN A 216 36.80 -9.26 19.09
CA GLN A 216 37.97 -9.42 19.97
C GLN A 216 38.21 -8.21 20.87
N LYS A 217 37.83 -6.99 20.46
CA LYS A 217 38.01 -5.76 21.25
C LYS A 217 36.98 -5.57 22.36
N ILE A 218 35.82 -6.23 22.27
CA ILE A 218 34.73 -6.12 23.27
C ILE A 218 34.92 -7.11 24.45
N GLY A 219 35.97 -7.94 24.43
CA GLY A 219 36.31 -8.83 25.53
C GLY A 219 35.39 -10.05 25.58
N ALA A 220 35.83 -11.13 24.93
CA ALA A 220 35.11 -12.40 24.79
C ALA A 220 34.88 -13.20 26.10
N ASN A 221 35.07 -12.59 27.28
CA ASN A 221 34.90 -13.22 28.59
C ASN A 221 33.69 -12.73 29.39
N ASN A 222 32.87 -11.82 28.85
CA ASN A 222 31.68 -11.37 29.55
C ASN A 222 30.52 -12.35 29.30
N GLU A 223 30.27 -13.25 30.26
CA GLU A 223 29.17 -14.24 30.19
C GLU A 223 27.81 -13.57 29.89
N ALA A 224 27.58 -12.35 30.38
CA ALA A 224 26.36 -11.59 30.10
C ALA A 224 26.18 -11.25 28.60
N VAL A 225 27.26 -11.11 27.84
CA VAL A 225 27.20 -10.86 26.38
C VAL A 225 26.94 -12.17 25.64
N LYS A 226 27.48 -13.30 26.10
CA LYS A 226 27.20 -14.63 25.54
C LYS A 226 25.75 -15.03 25.77
N ASP A 227 25.23 -14.87 26.98
CA ASP A 227 23.83 -15.15 27.31
C ASP A 227 22.88 -14.27 26.50
N LYS A 228 23.23 -12.99 26.30
CA LYS A 228 22.42 -12.07 25.49
C LYS A 228 22.46 -12.43 24.00
N LEU A 229 23.60 -12.88 23.47
CA LEU A 229 23.70 -13.38 22.09
C LEU A 229 22.97 -14.72 21.91
N GLN A 230 23.01 -15.60 22.91
CA GLN A 230 22.35 -16.91 22.86
C GLN A 230 20.82 -16.75 22.96
N THR A 231 20.32 -15.93 23.88
CA THR A 231 18.89 -15.58 23.96
C THR A 231 18.42 -14.81 22.73
N THR A 232 19.24 -13.93 22.15
CA THR A 232 18.92 -13.26 20.88
C THR A 232 18.86 -14.27 19.73
N GLY A 233 19.77 -15.26 19.69
CA GLY A 233 19.77 -16.35 18.71
C GLY A 233 18.56 -17.28 18.84
N GLU A 234 18.16 -17.63 20.07
CA GLU A 234 16.98 -18.44 20.34
C GLU A 234 15.68 -17.70 20.01
N ASN A 235 15.60 -16.38 20.28
CA ASN A 235 14.47 -15.53 19.88
C ASN A 235 14.42 -15.26 18.37
N LEU A 236 15.57 -15.31 17.67
CA LEU A 236 15.64 -15.20 16.21
C LEU A 236 15.36 -16.53 15.50
N LYS A 237 15.42 -17.67 16.20
CA LYS A 237 15.26 -18.99 15.59
C LYS A 237 13.89 -19.17 14.90
N PRO A 238 12.75 -18.75 15.48
CA PRO A 238 11.46 -18.77 14.79
C PRO A 238 11.41 -17.82 13.59
N PHE A 239 12.18 -16.72 13.61
CA PHE A 239 12.26 -15.76 12.51
C PHE A 239 13.10 -16.32 11.35
N ILE A 240 14.20 -16.99 11.66
CA ILE A 240 15.05 -17.70 10.70
C ILE A 240 14.30 -18.91 10.12
N GLU A 241 13.52 -19.63 10.94
CA GLU A 241 12.72 -20.78 10.49
C GLU A 241 11.50 -20.35 9.66
N ARG A 242 10.85 -19.21 9.96
CA ARG A 242 9.82 -18.60 9.08
C ARG A 242 10.41 -18.09 7.76
N ASN A 243 11.63 -17.56 7.77
CA ASN A 243 12.33 -17.08 6.56
C ASN A 243 12.82 -18.20 5.63
N ASN A 244 12.50 -19.45 5.92
CA ASN A 244 12.77 -20.56 4.99
C ASN A 244 11.62 -20.78 4.01
N GLN A 245 10.51 -20.04 4.08
CA GLN A 245 9.49 -20.05 3.04
C GLN A 245 9.75 -18.91 2.06
N TYR A 246 9.83 -19.22 0.77
CA TYR A 246 9.95 -18.26 -0.32
C TYR A 246 8.75 -18.41 -1.24
N GLN A 247 8.06 -17.31 -1.50
CA GLN A 247 7.08 -17.27 -2.60
C GLN A 247 7.80 -17.59 -3.91
N VAL A 248 7.21 -18.48 -4.72
CA VAL A 248 7.71 -18.83 -6.05
C VAL A 248 8.14 -17.61 -6.87
N PRO A 249 7.30 -16.56 -7.04
CA PRO A 249 7.70 -15.38 -7.81
C PRO A 249 8.93 -14.67 -7.24
N ALA A 250 9.06 -14.56 -5.91
CA ALA A 250 10.25 -13.97 -5.30
C ALA A 250 11.51 -14.80 -5.62
N LEU A 251 11.41 -16.12 -5.51
CA LEU A 251 12.50 -17.03 -5.82
C LEU A 251 12.91 -16.94 -7.31
N LEU A 252 11.94 -16.86 -8.22
CA LEU A 252 12.19 -16.72 -9.66
C LEU A 252 12.80 -15.34 -9.99
N ASN A 253 12.26 -14.28 -9.40
CA ASN A 253 12.77 -12.92 -9.61
C ASN A 253 14.21 -12.75 -9.12
N ASP A 254 14.57 -13.41 -8.01
CA ASP A 254 15.94 -13.43 -7.52
C ASP A 254 16.92 -14.14 -8.49
N GLN A 255 16.46 -14.83 -9.54
CA GLN A 255 17.34 -15.46 -10.53
C GLN A 255 17.74 -14.56 -11.70
N PHE A 256 17.28 -13.30 -11.74
CA PHE A 256 17.73 -12.28 -12.69
C PHE A 256 19.00 -11.58 -12.24
N ASP A 257 20.01 -11.47 -13.10
CA ASP A 257 21.15 -10.58 -12.88
C ASP A 257 21.14 -9.47 -13.91
N ASP A 258 20.99 -8.23 -13.43
CA ASP A 258 20.56 -7.10 -14.25
C ASP A 258 19.28 -7.47 -15.03
N GLU A 259 19.37 -7.56 -16.36
CA GLU A 259 18.22 -7.85 -17.25
C GLU A 259 18.14 -9.29 -17.71
N GLU A 260 19.14 -10.12 -17.38
CA GLU A 260 19.25 -11.49 -17.87
C GLU A 260 18.80 -12.51 -16.83
N PHE A 261 17.89 -13.39 -17.23
CA PHE A 261 17.50 -14.54 -16.42
C PHE A 261 18.59 -15.61 -16.48
N GLU A 262 19.15 -16.00 -15.33
CA GLU A 262 20.37 -16.83 -15.29
C GLU A 262 20.14 -18.32 -15.05
N ARG A 263 18.88 -18.79 -15.18
CA ARG A 263 18.47 -20.16 -14.83
C ARG A 263 17.70 -20.86 -15.94
N TYR A 264 18.22 -20.84 -17.17
CA TYR A 264 17.64 -21.62 -18.27
C TYR A 264 17.73 -23.13 -18.02
N ASP A 265 18.62 -23.58 -17.13
CA ASP A 265 18.67 -24.95 -16.65
C ASP A 265 17.47 -25.34 -15.80
N LEU A 266 16.93 -24.42 -14.99
CA LEU A 266 15.66 -24.63 -14.29
C LEU A 266 14.52 -24.81 -15.29
N VAL A 267 14.44 -23.95 -16.31
CA VAL A 267 13.38 -24.02 -17.33
C VAL A 267 13.50 -25.29 -18.17
N ALA A 268 14.73 -25.70 -18.53
CA ALA A 268 14.97 -26.97 -19.21
C ALA A 268 14.56 -28.18 -18.35
N ALA A 269 14.73 -28.09 -17.02
CA ALA A 269 14.31 -29.13 -16.08
C ALA A 269 12.80 -29.27 -16.01
N ILE A 270 12.10 -28.13 -15.95
CA ILE A 270 10.64 -28.09 -15.98
C ILE A 270 10.13 -28.73 -17.29
N LEU A 271 10.64 -28.29 -18.44
CA LEU A 271 10.24 -28.86 -19.75
C LEU A 271 10.51 -30.37 -19.85
N TYR A 272 11.65 -30.84 -19.34
CA TYR A 272 11.95 -32.28 -19.30
C TYR A 272 10.92 -33.05 -18.46
N LEU A 273 10.59 -32.55 -17.27
CA LEU A 273 9.59 -33.16 -16.38
C LEU A 273 8.17 -33.10 -16.97
N GLU A 274 7.88 -32.11 -17.80
CA GLU A 274 6.66 -31.99 -18.62
C GLU A 274 6.70 -32.88 -19.90
N GLY A 275 7.72 -33.74 -20.05
CA GLY A 275 7.81 -34.76 -21.11
C GLY A 275 8.55 -34.33 -22.38
N LYS A 276 9.25 -33.19 -22.38
CA LYS A 276 10.13 -32.76 -23.49
C LYS A 276 11.51 -33.44 -23.38
N GLU A 277 11.58 -34.67 -23.86
CA GLU A 277 12.78 -35.53 -23.79
C GLU A 277 14.04 -34.89 -24.41
N GLU A 278 13.91 -33.91 -25.31
CA GLU A 278 15.04 -33.18 -25.91
C GLU A 278 15.91 -32.39 -24.90
N PHE A 279 15.46 -32.24 -23.65
CA PHE A 279 16.20 -31.61 -22.55
C PHE A 279 16.84 -32.61 -21.57
N LYS A 280 16.61 -33.91 -21.74
CA LYS A 280 17.05 -34.98 -20.82
C LYS A 280 18.57 -35.04 -20.62
N ASP A 281 19.34 -34.90 -21.70
CA ASP A 281 20.80 -35.07 -21.72
C ASP A 281 21.56 -34.10 -20.80
N PHE A 282 20.87 -33.10 -20.25
CA PHE A 282 21.44 -32.22 -19.24
C PHE A 282 21.42 -32.83 -17.83
N PHE A 283 20.47 -33.71 -17.53
CA PHE A 283 20.27 -34.24 -16.18
C PHE A 283 21.12 -35.48 -15.87
N GLU A 284 21.73 -36.09 -16.89
CA GLU A 284 22.60 -37.24 -16.72
C GLU A 284 23.97 -36.82 -16.13
N GLY A 285 24.15 -37.05 -14.83
CA GLY A 285 25.46 -36.98 -14.18
C GLY A 285 25.75 -35.77 -13.29
N GLU A 286 24.79 -34.87 -13.06
CA GLU A 286 24.93 -33.87 -12.00
C GLU A 286 24.47 -34.45 -10.64
N ASP A 287 25.21 -34.09 -9.58
CA ASP A 287 24.88 -34.45 -8.20
C ASP A 287 23.81 -33.47 -7.70
N TYR A 288 22.55 -33.93 -7.63
CA TYR A 288 21.44 -33.10 -7.20
C TYR A 288 21.27 -33.20 -5.69
N GLU A 289 21.46 -32.07 -5.01
CA GLU A 289 20.99 -31.97 -3.63
C GLU A 289 19.47 -32.15 -3.60
N GLU A 290 18.98 -33.02 -2.71
CA GLU A 290 17.53 -33.29 -2.55
C GLU A 290 16.75 -32.14 -1.91
N GLN A 291 17.44 -31.07 -1.48
CA GLN A 291 16.83 -29.95 -0.77
C GLN A 291 17.11 -28.62 -1.50
N ILE A 292 16.05 -27.90 -1.87
CA ILE A 292 16.15 -26.53 -2.41
C ILE A 292 16.93 -25.65 -1.43
N SER A 293 18.00 -25.03 -1.93
CA SER A 293 18.80 -24.11 -1.15
C SER A 293 19.15 -22.85 -1.93
N VAL A 294 19.20 -21.74 -1.19
CA VAL A 294 19.48 -20.41 -1.73
C VAL A 294 20.62 -19.73 -0.97
N THR A 295 21.29 -18.82 -1.63
CA THR A 295 22.20 -17.86 -0.99
C THR A 295 21.41 -16.89 -0.11
N PRO A 296 22.06 -16.08 0.76
CA PRO A 296 21.38 -15.00 1.49
C PRO A 296 20.74 -13.92 0.60
N LYS A 297 21.02 -13.93 -0.71
CA LYS A 297 20.42 -13.06 -1.73
C LYS A 297 19.35 -13.79 -2.56
N GLY A 298 18.84 -14.95 -2.10
CA GLY A 298 17.81 -15.73 -2.82
C GLY A 298 18.27 -16.48 -4.07
N ARG A 299 19.51 -16.27 -4.55
CA ARG A 299 20.10 -17.04 -5.66
C ARG A 299 20.14 -18.54 -5.36
N LEU A 300 19.70 -19.40 -6.27
CA LEU A 300 19.78 -20.85 -6.08
C LEU A 300 21.25 -21.33 -5.93
N ASN A 301 21.50 -22.14 -4.91
CA ASN A 301 22.77 -22.83 -4.67
C ASN A 301 22.65 -24.37 -4.47
N GLY A 302 21.44 -24.93 -4.56
CA GLY A 302 21.18 -26.37 -4.56
C GLY A 302 19.69 -26.70 -4.77
N GLY A 303 19.36 -27.97 -5.01
CA GLY A 303 17.98 -28.45 -5.18
C GLY A 303 17.25 -27.97 -6.43
N LEU A 304 17.97 -27.72 -7.52
CA LEU A 304 17.37 -27.24 -8.77
C LEU A 304 16.31 -28.20 -9.34
N LEU A 305 16.58 -29.50 -9.36
CA LEU A 305 15.64 -30.49 -9.88
C LEU A 305 14.42 -30.66 -8.98
N GLU A 306 14.59 -30.54 -7.66
CA GLU A 306 13.46 -30.53 -6.71
C GLU A 306 12.55 -29.31 -6.95
N LEU A 307 13.15 -28.12 -7.16
CA LEU A 307 12.38 -26.92 -7.51
C LEU A 307 11.66 -27.10 -8.85
N ALA A 308 12.35 -27.61 -9.87
CA ALA A 308 11.76 -27.88 -11.18
C ALA A 308 10.56 -28.83 -11.07
N ASN A 309 10.68 -29.90 -10.28
CA ASN A 309 9.61 -30.86 -10.06
C ASN A 309 8.39 -30.22 -9.41
N LYS A 310 8.58 -29.41 -8.36
CA LYS A 310 7.49 -28.67 -7.74
C LYS A 310 6.79 -27.75 -8.75
N LEU A 311 7.55 -26.99 -9.53
CA LEU A 311 6.99 -26.05 -10.51
C LEU A 311 6.26 -26.76 -11.66
N ALA A 312 6.76 -27.91 -12.11
CA ALA A 312 6.09 -28.74 -13.12
C ALA A 312 4.77 -29.32 -12.58
N GLU A 313 4.76 -29.89 -11.37
CA GLU A 313 3.55 -30.44 -10.73
C GLU A 313 2.46 -29.36 -10.56
N ILE A 314 2.83 -28.16 -10.10
CA ILE A 314 1.88 -27.06 -9.89
C ILE A 314 1.21 -26.62 -11.20
N SER A 315 1.95 -26.64 -12.31
CA SER A 315 1.43 -26.18 -13.60
C SER A 315 0.26 -27.02 -14.12
N GLU A 316 0.12 -28.26 -13.65
CA GLU A 316 -0.99 -29.15 -14.01
C GLU A 316 -2.26 -28.91 -13.19
N ASP A 317 -2.14 -28.40 -11.96
CA ASP A 317 -3.22 -28.34 -10.96
C ASP A 317 -4.02 -27.01 -10.97
N GLU A 318 -3.83 -26.14 -11.98
CA GLU A 318 -4.40 -24.78 -12.05
C GLU A 318 -4.18 -23.91 -10.80
N THR A 319 -3.25 -24.31 -9.92
CA THR A 319 -3.00 -23.61 -8.66
C THR A 319 -2.23 -22.32 -8.93
N ASP A 320 -2.59 -21.23 -8.25
CA ASP A 320 -1.97 -19.93 -8.46
C ASP A 320 -0.53 -19.89 -7.91
N LEU A 321 0.44 -19.96 -8.82
CA LEU A 321 1.88 -19.92 -8.52
C LEU A 321 2.26 -18.71 -7.66
N ALA A 322 1.52 -17.59 -7.73
CA ALA A 322 1.80 -16.40 -6.95
C ALA A 322 1.64 -16.59 -5.44
N THR A 323 0.82 -17.56 -5.02
CA THR A 323 0.49 -17.82 -3.61
C THR A 323 1.28 -18.96 -2.99
N ILE A 324 2.11 -19.64 -3.79
CA ILE A 324 2.81 -20.85 -3.34
C ILE A 324 4.12 -20.49 -2.65
N ASP A 325 4.24 -20.97 -1.42
CA ASP A 325 5.47 -20.94 -0.66
C ASP A 325 6.28 -22.23 -0.83
N ILE A 326 7.57 -22.05 -1.10
CA ILE A 326 8.54 -23.14 -1.18
C ILE A 326 9.49 -23.08 0.01
N SER A 327 9.64 -24.21 0.68
CA SER A 327 10.63 -24.40 1.73
C SER A 327 12.04 -24.45 1.13
N VAL A 328 12.87 -23.48 1.47
CA VAL A 328 14.27 -23.38 1.05
C VAL A 328 15.21 -23.37 2.25
N LYS A 329 16.41 -23.90 2.04
CA LYS A 329 17.51 -23.80 3.00
C LYS A 329 18.42 -22.64 2.64
N ILE A 330 18.52 -21.64 3.51
CA ILE A 330 19.51 -20.57 3.33
C ILE A 330 20.91 -21.12 3.63
N SER A 331 21.80 -21.03 2.64
CA SER A 331 23.15 -21.58 2.66
C SER A 331 24.18 -20.52 2.24
N ARG A 332 25.35 -20.54 2.87
CA ARG A 332 26.49 -19.67 2.49
C ARG A 332 27.30 -20.23 1.31
N LYS A 333 26.91 -21.37 0.75
CA LYS A 333 27.53 -21.89 -0.48
C LYS A 333 27.37 -20.87 -1.61
N PRO A 334 28.36 -20.74 -2.50
CA PRO A 334 28.20 -19.96 -3.72
C PRO A 334 26.96 -20.42 -4.49
N SER A 335 26.31 -19.50 -5.21
CA SER A 335 25.25 -19.87 -6.15
C SER A 335 25.74 -20.88 -7.17
N ILE A 336 24.81 -21.69 -7.71
CA ILE A 336 25.09 -22.49 -8.91
C ILE A 336 25.59 -21.55 -10.01
N SER A 337 26.51 -22.05 -10.85
CA SER A 337 27.03 -21.31 -11.99
C SER A 337 25.90 -20.77 -12.85
N LYS A 338 26.05 -19.52 -13.30
CA LYS A 338 25.09 -18.83 -14.14
C LYS A 338 24.90 -19.58 -15.46
N ARG A 339 23.64 -19.82 -15.84
CA ARG A 339 23.24 -20.56 -17.03
C ARG A 339 22.16 -19.76 -17.76
N GLY A 340 22.57 -18.58 -18.25
CA GLY A 340 21.73 -17.66 -19.01
C GLY A 340 21.53 -18.08 -20.47
N ARG A 341 21.04 -17.16 -21.30
CA ARG A 341 20.64 -17.47 -22.68
C ARG A 341 21.79 -18.00 -23.54
N SER A 342 22.96 -17.38 -23.43
CA SER A 342 24.17 -17.83 -24.16
C SER A 342 24.57 -19.27 -23.82
N TRP A 343 24.37 -19.69 -22.57
CA TRP A 343 24.61 -21.08 -22.17
C TRP A 343 23.59 -22.02 -22.84
N ALA A 344 22.32 -21.63 -22.84
CA ALA A 344 21.24 -22.42 -23.44
C ALA A 344 21.43 -22.58 -24.96
N GLU A 345 21.83 -21.52 -25.67
CA GLU A 345 22.11 -21.56 -27.11
C GLU A 345 23.25 -22.53 -27.45
N ASN A 346 24.32 -22.51 -26.66
CA ASN A 346 25.45 -23.44 -26.84
C ASN A 346 25.08 -24.89 -26.51
N LYS A 347 24.20 -25.11 -25.52
CA LYS A 347 23.84 -26.46 -25.04
C LYS A 347 22.76 -27.12 -25.91
N PHE A 348 21.76 -26.37 -26.35
CA PHE A 348 20.55 -26.90 -26.98
C PHE A 348 20.34 -26.45 -28.43
N GLY A 349 21.04 -25.40 -28.89
CA GLY A 349 20.82 -24.79 -30.19
C GLY A 349 19.64 -23.81 -30.23
N PRO A 350 19.54 -22.97 -31.28
CA PRO A 350 18.62 -21.84 -31.34
C PRO A 350 17.14 -22.26 -31.28
N ASP A 351 16.75 -23.32 -32.01
CA ASP A 351 15.35 -23.78 -32.07
C ASP A 351 14.81 -24.19 -30.69
N ARG A 352 15.66 -24.79 -29.84
CA ARG A 352 15.27 -25.21 -28.49
C ARG A 352 15.33 -24.07 -27.48
N VAL A 353 16.15 -23.05 -27.74
CA VAL A 353 16.17 -21.85 -26.91
C VAL A 353 14.87 -21.09 -27.01
N GLU A 354 14.24 -21.06 -28.19
CA GLU A 354 12.90 -20.45 -28.32
C GLU A 354 11.85 -21.15 -27.44
N LEU A 355 11.89 -22.49 -27.33
CA LEU A 355 11.05 -23.24 -26.40
C LEU A 355 11.32 -22.86 -24.93
N LEU A 356 12.60 -22.72 -24.56
CA LEU A 356 12.98 -22.28 -23.22
C LEU A 356 12.52 -20.85 -22.93
N GLU A 357 12.65 -19.94 -23.90
CA GLU A 357 12.18 -18.56 -23.76
C GLU A 357 10.68 -18.51 -23.54
N ASN A 358 9.90 -19.21 -24.37
CA ASN A 358 8.45 -19.23 -24.26
C ASN A 358 7.99 -19.79 -22.90
N ARG A 359 8.58 -20.91 -22.45
CA ARG A 359 8.25 -21.48 -21.15
C ARG A 359 8.68 -20.59 -19.99
N LYS A 360 9.83 -19.92 -20.11
CA LYS A 360 10.32 -18.95 -19.13
C LYS A 360 9.33 -17.77 -18.99
N GLU A 361 8.92 -17.17 -20.11
CA GLU A 361 7.95 -16.06 -20.08
C GLU A 361 6.62 -16.50 -19.46
N GLU A 362 6.10 -17.67 -19.86
CA GLU A 362 4.88 -18.24 -19.27
C GLU A 362 5.01 -18.46 -17.75
N LEU A 363 6.15 -19.01 -17.29
CA LEU A 363 6.41 -19.25 -15.88
C LEU A 363 6.46 -17.94 -15.08
N LEU A 364 7.11 -16.91 -15.61
CA LEU A 364 7.23 -15.60 -14.95
C LEU A 364 5.89 -14.86 -14.90
N GLU A 365 5.12 -14.95 -15.98
CA GLU A 365 3.79 -14.34 -16.09
C GLU A 365 2.80 -15.01 -15.14
N ASN A 366 2.72 -16.35 -15.14
CA ASN A 366 1.81 -17.11 -14.29
C ASN A 366 2.16 -17.06 -12.80
N SER A 367 3.43 -16.85 -12.45
CA SER A 367 3.84 -16.67 -11.05
C SER A 367 3.63 -15.25 -10.53
N GLY A 368 3.32 -14.29 -11.40
CA GLY A 368 3.13 -12.90 -11.01
C GLY A 368 4.44 -12.14 -10.82
N VAL A 369 5.55 -12.56 -11.44
CA VAL A 369 6.83 -11.81 -11.37
C VAL A 369 6.71 -10.43 -12.01
N TYR A 370 5.94 -10.30 -13.09
CA TYR A 370 5.72 -9.03 -13.77
C TYR A 370 4.68 -8.17 -13.08
N PHE A 371 4.99 -6.90 -12.87
CA PHE A 371 4.04 -5.91 -12.36
C PHE A 371 3.27 -5.29 -13.51
N TYR A 372 2.10 -4.73 -13.23
CA TYR A 372 1.27 -4.07 -14.23
C TYR A 372 0.95 -2.64 -13.81
N ALA A 373 1.13 -1.70 -14.75
CA ALA A 373 0.62 -0.35 -14.63
C ALA A 373 -0.51 -0.16 -15.64
N MET A 374 -1.72 0.09 -15.14
CA MET A 374 -2.87 0.46 -15.94
C MET A 374 -2.95 1.99 -15.97
N LEU A 375 -2.95 2.57 -17.16
CA LEU A 375 -3.16 3.98 -17.43
C LEU A 375 -4.62 4.15 -17.84
N TRP A 376 -5.37 4.87 -17.01
CA TRP A 376 -6.80 5.01 -17.17
C TRP A 376 -7.19 6.00 -18.28
N PRO A 377 -8.46 6.01 -18.72
CA PRO A 377 -8.91 6.89 -19.80
C PRO A 377 -8.74 8.39 -19.51
N SER A 378 -8.69 8.78 -18.22
CA SER A 378 -8.50 10.19 -17.81
C SER A 378 -7.17 10.80 -18.28
N VAL A 379 -6.18 9.96 -18.61
CA VAL A 379 -4.86 10.35 -19.08
C VAL A 379 -4.55 9.84 -20.48
N ARG A 380 -5.57 9.49 -21.27
CA ARG A 380 -5.40 8.97 -22.64
C ARG A 380 -4.48 9.82 -23.49
N ASP A 381 -4.65 11.14 -23.45
CA ASP A 381 -3.88 12.07 -24.26
C ASP A 381 -2.41 12.20 -23.81
N TYR A 382 -2.04 11.57 -22.68
CA TYR A 382 -0.70 11.56 -22.10
C TYR A 382 -0.11 10.16 -21.95
N HIS A 383 -0.74 9.11 -22.50
CA HIS A 383 -0.28 7.72 -22.34
C HIS A 383 1.18 7.53 -22.76
N ASP A 384 1.57 8.00 -23.94
CA ASP A 384 2.95 7.91 -24.45
C ASP A 384 3.96 8.62 -23.54
N GLU A 385 3.59 9.77 -22.98
CA GLU A 385 4.45 10.55 -22.07
C GLU A 385 4.62 9.84 -20.73
N ILE A 386 3.54 9.25 -20.20
CA ILE A 386 3.56 8.48 -18.96
C ILE A 386 4.38 7.20 -19.15
N GLU A 387 4.20 6.47 -20.26
CA GLU A 387 4.99 5.28 -20.57
C GLU A 387 6.48 5.62 -20.64
N ALA A 388 6.86 6.67 -21.38
CA ALA A 388 8.25 7.11 -21.46
C ALA A 388 8.80 7.51 -20.08
N TRP A 389 7.99 8.17 -19.24
CA TRP A 389 8.37 8.53 -17.87
C TRP A 389 8.60 7.28 -16.99
N ILE A 390 7.77 6.24 -17.15
CA ILE A 390 7.94 4.97 -16.43
C ILE A 390 9.17 4.22 -16.95
N GLN A 391 9.38 4.16 -18.27
CA GLN A 391 10.48 3.45 -18.92
C GLN A 391 11.86 3.99 -18.53
N ASP A 392 11.96 5.29 -18.26
CA ASP A 392 13.17 5.94 -17.72
C ASP A 392 13.53 5.47 -16.29
N ARG A 393 12.62 4.78 -15.59
CA ARG A 393 12.78 4.36 -14.18
C ARG A 393 12.75 2.85 -13.99
N ILE A 394 11.96 2.13 -14.77
CA ILE A 394 11.73 0.69 -14.69
C ILE A 394 11.59 0.13 -16.11
N GLU A 395 12.05 -1.09 -16.35
CA GLU A 395 11.89 -1.73 -17.67
C GLU A 395 10.41 -1.99 -17.97
N VAL A 396 9.94 -1.43 -19.09
CA VAL A 396 8.63 -1.75 -19.70
C VAL A 396 8.85 -2.87 -20.71
N LYS A 397 8.27 -4.05 -20.43
CA LYS A 397 8.37 -5.25 -21.27
C LYS A 397 7.38 -5.24 -22.44
N GLU A 398 6.16 -4.80 -22.16
CA GLU A 398 5.04 -4.82 -23.11
C GLU A 398 4.13 -3.62 -22.82
N SER A 399 3.60 -3.00 -23.86
CA SER A 399 2.58 -1.95 -23.78
C SER A 399 1.39 -2.34 -24.64
N ILE A 400 0.19 -2.30 -24.07
CA ILE A 400 -1.03 -2.83 -24.67
C ILE A 400 -2.13 -1.78 -24.55
N ASN A 401 -2.71 -1.39 -25.67
CA ASN A 401 -3.86 -0.49 -25.70
C ASN A 401 -5.14 -1.30 -25.85
N LEU A 402 -6.05 -1.18 -24.89
CA LEU A 402 -7.34 -1.86 -24.83
C LEU A 402 -8.45 -0.84 -25.03
N ASP A 403 -9.32 -1.05 -26.02
CA ASP A 403 -10.61 -0.36 -26.10
C ASP A 403 -11.71 -1.27 -25.56
N LEU A 404 -12.07 -1.06 -24.30
CA LEU A 404 -12.98 -1.93 -23.56
C LEU A 404 -14.45 -1.69 -23.90
N LYS A 405 -14.77 -0.57 -24.56
CA LYS A 405 -16.15 -0.14 -24.89
C LYS A 405 -17.09 -0.30 -23.69
N GLU A 406 -18.17 -1.07 -23.85
CA GLU A 406 -19.17 -1.34 -22.82
C GLU A 406 -18.65 -2.25 -21.68
N ASN A 407 -17.52 -2.94 -21.86
CA ASN A 407 -16.95 -3.87 -20.88
C ASN A 407 -16.01 -3.18 -19.86
N ILE A 408 -15.85 -1.85 -19.92
CA ILE A 408 -14.98 -1.10 -18.99
C ILE A 408 -15.38 -1.33 -17.52
N HIS A 409 -16.68 -1.52 -17.24
CA HIS A 409 -17.17 -1.81 -15.89
C HIS A 409 -16.60 -3.14 -15.37
N ASP A 410 -16.87 -4.22 -16.09
CA ASP A 410 -16.47 -5.58 -15.73
C ASP A 410 -14.95 -5.73 -15.65
N TYR A 411 -14.22 -4.99 -16.51
CA TYR A 411 -12.78 -4.89 -16.45
C TYR A 411 -12.31 -4.26 -15.13
N LEU A 412 -12.83 -3.07 -14.78
CA LEU A 412 -12.42 -2.37 -13.55
C LEU A 412 -12.85 -3.14 -12.29
N GLU A 413 -14.04 -3.73 -12.26
CA GLU A 413 -14.47 -4.61 -11.16
C GLU A 413 -13.50 -5.79 -10.99
N SER A 414 -13.08 -6.41 -12.10
CA SER A 414 -12.09 -7.50 -12.06
C SER A 414 -10.75 -7.03 -11.51
N VAL A 415 -10.25 -5.87 -11.95
CA VAL A 415 -8.97 -5.31 -11.46
C VAL A 415 -9.03 -5.07 -9.94
N TYR A 416 -10.12 -4.48 -9.44
CA TYR A 416 -10.27 -4.13 -8.03
C TYR A 416 -10.78 -5.28 -7.13
N SER A 417 -11.12 -6.45 -7.69
CA SER A 417 -11.69 -7.56 -6.90
C SER A 417 -10.68 -8.17 -5.91
N VAL A 418 -9.38 -8.12 -6.23
CA VAL A 418 -8.30 -8.67 -5.40
C VAL A 418 -7.73 -7.68 -4.40
N ASP A 419 -8.04 -6.38 -4.52
CA ASP A 419 -7.58 -5.38 -3.55
C ASP A 419 -8.55 -5.33 -2.36
N ALA A 420 -8.19 -5.99 -1.24
CA ALA A 420 -9.03 -6.02 -0.05
C ALA A 420 -9.03 -4.71 0.76
N ARG A 421 -8.09 -3.80 0.48
CA ARG A 421 -7.86 -2.58 1.27
C ARG A 421 -8.96 -1.53 1.11
N PRO A 422 -9.33 -1.10 -0.13
CA PRO A 422 -10.42 -0.16 -0.30
C PRO A 422 -11.75 -0.84 -0.02
N SER A 423 -12.61 -0.14 0.70
CA SER A 423 -13.99 -0.54 0.91
C SER A 423 -14.80 -0.52 -0.41
N ASP A 424 -15.88 -1.31 -0.48
CA ASP A 424 -16.67 -1.46 -1.70
C ASP A 424 -17.17 -0.13 -2.28
N TRP A 425 -17.53 0.83 -1.43
CA TRP A 425 -17.98 2.15 -1.89
C TRP A 425 -16.84 2.99 -2.50
N GLU A 426 -15.58 2.83 -2.04
CA GLU A 426 -14.41 3.48 -2.63
C GLU A 426 -14.10 2.90 -4.00
N LYS A 427 -14.20 1.57 -4.14
CA LYS A 427 -14.06 0.87 -5.42
C LYS A 427 -15.13 1.37 -6.40
N GLU A 428 -16.39 1.36 -6.00
CA GLU A 428 -17.51 1.79 -6.84
C GLU A 428 -17.40 3.27 -7.26
N ARG A 429 -16.98 4.15 -6.34
CA ARG A 429 -16.73 5.57 -6.66
C ARG A 429 -15.64 5.71 -7.72
N LYS A 430 -14.51 5.01 -7.55
CA LYS A 430 -13.39 5.02 -8.50
C LYS A 430 -13.80 4.47 -9.86
N ILE A 431 -14.51 3.35 -9.89
CA ILE A 431 -15.00 2.73 -11.13
C ILE A 431 -15.86 3.71 -11.92
N LYS A 432 -16.92 4.27 -11.30
CA LYS A 432 -17.80 5.25 -11.94
C LYS A 432 -17.04 6.46 -12.46
N LYS A 433 -16.09 6.97 -11.68
CA LYS A 433 -15.27 8.12 -12.08
C LYS A 433 -14.40 7.78 -13.28
N ILE A 434 -13.66 6.67 -13.25
CA ILE A 434 -12.79 6.23 -14.35
C ILE A 434 -13.61 6.05 -15.65
N GLN A 435 -14.77 5.40 -15.55
CA GLN A 435 -15.69 5.19 -16.68
C GLN A 435 -16.17 6.49 -17.32
N SER A 436 -16.35 7.55 -16.53
CA SER A 436 -16.81 8.85 -17.05
C SER A 436 -15.82 9.50 -18.02
N PHE A 437 -14.56 9.07 -18.04
CA PHE A 437 -13.53 9.57 -18.95
C PHE A 437 -13.43 8.78 -20.28
N GLY A 438 -14.02 7.58 -20.37
CA GLY A 438 -13.99 6.75 -21.57
C GLY A 438 -13.73 5.28 -21.28
N SER A 439 -13.36 4.53 -22.33
CA SER A 439 -13.14 3.07 -22.28
C SER A 439 -11.74 2.62 -22.73
N GLU A 440 -10.88 3.55 -23.13
CA GLU A 440 -9.53 3.27 -23.61
C GLU A 440 -8.55 3.22 -22.44
N VAL A 441 -7.91 2.07 -22.24
CA VAL A 441 -6.95 1.80 -21.18
C VAL A 441 -5.65 1.33 -21.80
N SER A 442 -4.52 1.90 -21.36
CA SER A 442 -3.20 1.36 -21.70
C SER A 442 -2.67 0.55 -20.52
N VAL A 443 -2.10 -0.62 -20.80
CA VAL A 443 -1.54 -1.49 -19.77
C VAL A 443 -0.08 -1.76 -20.10
N LEU A 444 0.78 -1.42 -19.14
CA LEU A 444 2.22 -1.63 -19.21
C LEU A 444 2.58 -2.83 -18.35
N LYS A 445 3.24 -3.82 -18.94
CA LYS A 445 3.89 -4.93 -18.23
C LYS A 445 5.30 -4.48 -17.84
N LEU A 446 5.60 -4.53 -16.55
CA LEU A 446 6.81 -3.98 -15.95
C LEU A 446 7.68 -5.09 -15.35
N ARG A 447 9.00 -5.04 -15.60
CA ARG A 447 9.98 -5.84 -14.86
C ARG A 447 10.60 -4.98 -13.76
N VAL A 448 10.44 -5.42 -12.52
CA VAL A 448 11.01 -4.73 -11.35
C VAL A 448 12.13 -5.58 -10.77
N ASP A 449 13.36 -5.12 -10.89
CA ASP A 449 14.50 -5.82 -10.32
C ASP A 449 14.49 -5.75 -8.80
N ASN A 450 14.60 -6.90 -8.14
CA ASN A 450 14.72 -7.00 -6.69
C ASN A 450 13.72 -6.06 -5.95
N PRO A 451 12.41 -6.22 -6.21
CA PRO A 451 11.37 -5.36 -5.61
C PRO A 451 11.52 -5.34 -4.08
N ASP A 452 11.52 -4.15 -3.51
CA ASP A 452 11.56 -3.99 -2.06
C ASP A 452 10.15 -4.19 -1.51
N PHE A 453 9.95 -5.23 -0.69
CA PHE A 453 8.65 -5.56 -0.12
C PHE A 453 8.57 -5.21 1.37
N TRP A 454 7.43 -4.71 1.79
CA TRP A 454 7.00 -4.67 3.19
C TRP A 454 5.73 -5.49 3.36
N TYR A 455 5.35 -5.79 4.60
CA TYR A 455 4.16 -6.61 4.89
C TYR A 455 3.10 -5.78 5.62
N GLU A 456 1.89 -5.80 5.08
CA GLU A 456 0.67 -5.26 5.69
C GLU A 456 -0.31 -6.41 5.88
N GLU A 457 -0.71 -6.73 7.12
CA GLU A 457 -1.66 -7.82 7.39
C GLU A 457 -1.32 -9.16 6.71
N ASP A 458 -0.02 -9.50 6.66
CA ASP A 458 0.57 -10.67 5.99
C ASP A 458 0.63 -10.61 4.44
N GLU A 459 0.16 -9.53 3.81
CA GLU A 459 0.28 -9.29 2.37
C GLU A 459 1.58 -8.54 2.03
N PRO A 460 2.42 -9.03 1.11
CA PRO A 460 3.64 -8.35 0.70
C PRO A 460 3.34 -7.24 -0.30
N ILE A 461 3.64 -5.98 0.03
CA ILE A 461 3.45 -4.81 -0.85
C ILE A 461 4.81 -4.29 -1.32
N SER A 462 4.96 -4.09 -2.63
CA SER A 462 6.18 -3.58 -3.26
C SER A 462 6.28 -2.07 -3.06
N ASN A 463 7.23 -1.66 -2.21
CA ASN A 463 7.63 -0.27 -2.01
C ASN A 463 8.11 0.39 -3.30
N THR A 464 8.85 -0.35 -4.13
CA THR A 464 9.36 0.16 -5.41
C THR A 464 8.22 0.62 -6.30
N VAL A 465 7.21 -0.25 -6.48
CA VAL A 465 6.09 0.01 -7.36
C VAL A 465 5.10 0.99 -6.75
N HIS A 466 4.86 0.90 -5.44
CA HIS A 466 4.06 1.88 -4.71
C HIS A 466 4.65 3.29 -4.86
N SER A 467 5.96 3.47 -4.66
CA SER A 467 6.65 4.76 -4.82
C SER A 467 6.56 5.28 -6.26
N LEU A 468 6.71 4.40 -7.25
CA LEU A 468 6.58 4.77 -8.66
C LEU A 468 5.17 5.28 -8.99
N LYS A 469 4.13 4.57 -8.53
CA LYS A 469 2.72 4.94 -8.66
C LYS A 469 2.45 6.35 -8.11
N GLN A 470 2.91 6.64 -6.89
CA GLN A 470 2.69 7.95 -6.27
C GLN A 470 3.40 9.08 -7.02
N LYS A 471 4.66 8.86 -7.43
CA LYS A 471 5.42 9.84 -8.22
C LYS A 471 4.76 10.10 -9.58
N CYS A 472 4.25 9.05 -10.24
CA CYS A 472 3.53 9.19 -11.50
C CYS A 472 2.27 10.05 -11.31
N ARG A 473 1.44 9.75 -10.30
CA ARG A 473 0.22 10.53 -10.03
C ARG A 473 0.55 12.00 -9.80
N LYS A 474 1.53 12.28 -8.94
CA LYS A 474 1.97 13.64 -8.63
C LYS A 474 2.45 14.43 -9.86
N GLU A 475 3.18 13.78 -10.77
CA GLU A 475 3.69 14.41 -11.99
C GLU A 475 2.55 14.83 -12.94
N PHE A 476 1.53 13.98 -13.08
CA PHE A 476 0.49 14.16 -14.11
C PHE A 476 -0.84 14.72 -13.59
N GLN A 477 -1.08 14.78 -12.27
CA GLN A 477 -2.37 15.22 -11.71
C GLN A 477 -2.83 16.61 -12.14
N LYS A 478 -1.90 17.57 -12.25
CA LYS A 478 -2.22 18.94 -12.66
C LYS A 478 -2.67 19.06 -14.13
N ARG A 479 -2.51 17.99 -14.91
CA ARG A 479 -2.85 17.94 -16.34
C ARG A 479 -4.21 17.27 -16.60
N VAL A 480 -4.81 16.68 -15.57
CA VAL A 480 -6.11 16.00 -15.65
C VAL A 480 -7.21 16.94 -15.18
N GLU A 481 -8.16 17.24 -16.07
CA GLU A 481 -9.31 18.05 -15.72
C GLU A 481 -10.22 17.31 -14.72
N ASN A 482 -10.66 18.00 -13.66
CA ASN A 482 -11.47 17.40 -12.59
C ASN A 482 -10.81 16.15 -11.98
N TYR A 483 -9.48 16.25 -11.76
CA TYR A 483 -8.68 15.22 -11.12
C TYR A 483 -9.32 14.76 -9.81
N GLU A 484 -9.41 13.44 -9.65
CA GLU A 484 -9.72 12.76 -8.40
C GLU A 484 -8.65 11.70 -8.17
N TYR A 485 -8.35 11.39 -6.91
CA TYR A 485 -7.30 10.43 -6.65
C TYR A 485 -7.57 9.06 -7.26
N GLY A 486 -6.53 8.49 -7.87
CA GLY A 486 -6.57 7.17 -8.46
C GLY A 486 -7.15 7.10 -9.87
N VAL A 487 -7.57 8.23 -10.46
CA VAL A 487 -8.11 8.24 -11.83
C VAL A 487 -7.04 8.24 -12.91
N ILE A 488 -5.76 8.51 -12.59
CA ILE A 488 -4.64 8.49 -13.55
C ILE A 488 -4.19 7.08 -13.86
N THR A 489 -3.86 6.33 -12.80
CA THR A 489 -3.19 5.03 -12.94
C THR A 489 -3.45 4.13 -11.75
N HIS A 490 -3.45 2.84 -11.99
CA HIS A 490 -3.37 1.78 -10.99
C HIS A 490 -2.12 0.93 -11.27
N PHE A 491 -1.38 0.61 -10.21
CA PHE A 491 -0.28 -0.35 -10.29
C PHE A 491 -0.62 -1.50 -9.37
N THR A 492 -0.40 -2.72 -9.85
CA THR A 492 -0.32 -3.89 -8.98
C THR A 492 0.90 -3.74 -8.07
N ASP A 493 0.80 -4.18 -6.82
CA ASP A 493 1.86 -3.99 -5.84
C ASP A 493 2.26 -5.28 -5.12
N ASN A 494 1.67 -6.42 -5.48
CA ASN A 494 2.02 -7.72 -4.94
C ASN A 494 1.89 -8.82 -6.01
N TYR A 495 2.49 -9.98 -5.75
CA TYR A 495 2.54 -11.06 -6.75
C TYR A 495 1.19 -11.67 -7.08
N GLU A 496 0.27 -11.75 -6.11
CA GLU A 496 -1.09 -12.26 -6.35
C GLU A 496 -1.88 -11.32 -7.27
N HIS A 497 -1.80 -10.01 -7.02
CA HIS A 497 -2.37 -8.98 -7.88
C HIS A 497 -1.76 -9.04 -9.28
N ASN A 498 -0.46 -9.28 -9.39
CA ASN A 498 0.24 -9.44 -10.66
C ASN A 498 -0.33 -10.61 -11.47
N ALA A 499 -0.37 -11.81 -10.88
CA ALA A 499 -0.89 -13.01 -11.56
C ALA A 499 -2.38 -12.88 -11.92
N HIS A 500 -3.19 -12.31 -11.01
CA HIS A 500 -4.60 -12.03 -11.28
C HIS A 500 -4.79 -11.08 -12.46
N ASN A 501 -4.04 -9.98 -12.49
CA ASN A 501 -4.14 -9.00 -13.59
C ASN A 501 -3.66 -9.57 -14.92
N SER A 502 -2.65 -10.45 -14.90
CA SER A 502 -2.25 -11.20 -16.09
C SER A 502 -3.42 -11.96 -16.72
N LYS A 503 -4.15 -12.74 -15.89
CA LYS A 503 -5.34 -13.50 -16.31
C LYS A 503 -6.48 -12.59 -16.77
N ILE A 504 -6.62 -11.39 -16.18
CA ILE A 504 -7.58 -10.39 -16.67
C ILE A 504 -7.21 -9.97 -18.08
N LEU A 505 -5.96 -9.57 -18.33
CA LEU A 505 -5.53 -9.05 -19.62
C LEU A 505 -5.75 -10.05 -20.75
N ASP A 506 -5.44 -11.32 -20.54
CA ASP A 506 -5.64 -12.36 -21.55
C ASP A 506 -7.10 -12.49 -22.00
N ARG A 507 -8.07 -12.22 -21.11
CA ARG A 507 -9.50 -12.21 -21.45
C ARG A 507 -9.92 -11.04 -22.35
N TYR A 508 -9.15 -9.95 -22.38
CA TYR A 508 -9.48 -8.72 -23.09
C TYR A 508 -8.53 -8.40 -24.25
N LYS A 509 -7.43 -9.15 -24.44
CA LYS A 509 -6.54 -9.04 -25.61
C LYS A 509 -7.15 -9.63 -26.90
N SER A 510 -8.21 -10.44 -26.80
CA SER A 510 -8.90 -11.11 -27.93
C SER A 510 -9.94 -10.23 -28.60
#